data_AF-A0A9E5RXD7-F1
#
_entry.id   AF-A0A9E5RXD7-F1
#
_cell.length_a   1.000
_cell.length_b   1.000
_cell.length_c   1.000
_cell.angle_alpha   90.00
_cell.angle_beta   90.00
_cell.angle_gamma   90.00
#
_symmetry.space_group_name_H-M   'P 1'
#
loop_
_entity.id
_entity.type
_entity.pdbx_description
1 polymer ?
#
loop_
_entity_poly.entity_id
_entity_poly.type
_entity_poly.pdbx_seq_one_letter_code
_entity_poly.pdbx_strand_id
1 'polypeptide(L)'
;MAKKDPYREFLEKDFGELFENLELKDRQKHYLRSRWLDQVLWMEGRAGRARDLYYRLRLTTIIGGVIIPALVSLSSVSAGILNPGNPENNETTSSLYIRDAISWSAFVLSQVVAISAATEQFFNYGDRWRNYRRSVESLKTQGWQFFQLSGPYLPFKTHEEAFNTFASQVEQIIQQDVEIYATQITQPKGRDDDDDSASPSDPV
;
A
#
# COMPACT_ATOMS: atom_id res chain seq x y z
N MET A 1 -1.75 22.69 3.89
CA MET A 1 -0.45 22.31 3.29
C MET A 1 -0.07 20.95 3.85
N ALA A 2 0.10 19.93 3.00
CA ALA A 2 0.64 18.64 3.47
C ALA A 2 2.06 18.86 4.00
N LYS A 3 2.35 18.43 5.22
CA LYS A 3 3.69 18.49 5.82
C LYS A 3 4.66 17.80 4.84
N LYS A 4 5.69 18.51 4.38
CA LYS A 4 6.70 17.92 3.50
C LYS A 4 7.37 16.76 4.25
N ASP A 5 7.55 15.64 3.55
CA ASP A 5 8.15 14.44 4.11
C ASP A 5 9.64 14.72 4.37
N PRO A 6 10.11 14.71 5.63
CA PRO A 6 11.49 15.05 5.95
C PRO A 6 12.51 14.18 5.21
N TYR A 7 12.17 12.94 4.89
CA TYR A 7 13.07 12.04 4.17
C TYR A 7 13.20 12.42 2.70
N ARG A 8 12.13 12.91 2.06
CA ARG A 8 12.18 13.36 0.66
C ARG A 8 13.00 14.63 0.53
N GLU A 9 12.88 15.56 1.48
CA GLU A 9 13.72 16.77 1.52
C GLU A 9 15.21 16.42 1.71
N PHE A 10 15.50 15.44 2.58
CA PHE A 10 16.86 14.93 2.73
C PHE A 10 17.40 14.36 1.42
N LEU A 11 16.66 13.49 0.74
CA LEU A 11 17.09 12.91 -0.54
C LEU A 11 17.30 13.96 -1.63
N GLU A 12 16.41 14.95 -1.73
CA GLU A 12 16.51 16.03 -2.70
C GLU A 12 17.79 16.84 -2.48
N LYS A 13 18.10 17.14 -1.22
CA LYS A 13 19.31 17.89 -0.84
C LYS A 13 20.57 17.06 -1.06
N ASP A 14 20.61 15.84 -0.53
CA ASP A 14 21.78 14.94 -0.55
C ASP A 14 22.21 14.64 -2.00
N PHE A 15 21.27 14.18 -2.85
CA PHE A 15 21.59 13.95 -4.26
C PHE A 15 21.84 15.26 -5.02
N GLY A 16 21.16 16.35 -4.66
CA GLY A 16 21.39 17.67 -5.22
C GLY A 16 22.85 18.14 -5.05
N GLU A 17 23.43 17.93 -3.88
CA GLU A 17 24.83 18.20 -3.55
C GLU A 17 25.77 17.24 -4.29
N LEU A 18 25.44 15.95 -4.35
CA LEU A 18 26.23 14.97 -5.11
C LEU A 18 26.36 15.33 -6.59
N PHE A 19 25.29 15.78 -7.23
CA PHE A 19 25.34 16.16 -8.65
C PHE A 19 26.27 17.32 -8.95
N GLU A 20 26.42 18.26 -8.01
CA GLU A 20 27.29 19.42 -8.22
C GLU A 20 28.77 19.03 -8.20
N ASN A 21 29.12 18.06 -7.37
CA ASN A 21 30.49 17.56 -7.22
C ASN A 21 30.95 16.62 -8.34
N LEU A 22 30.04 16.19 -9.22
CA LEU A 22 30.38 15.31 -10.35
C LEU A 22 30.86 16.12 -11.57
N GLU A 23 31.91 15.63 -12.22
CA GLU A 23 32.43 16.13 -13.49
C GLU A 23 31.52 15.69 -14.65
N LEU A 24 30.33 16.29 -14.73
CA LEU A 24 29.30 16.02 -15.74
C LEU A 24 28.96 17.29 -16.51
N LYS A 25 28.54 17.11 -17.77
CA LYS A 25 28.00 18.20 -18.58
C LYS A 25 26.71 18.75 -17.96
N ASP A 26 26.43 20.04 -18.14
CA ASP A 26 25.22 20.68 -17.61
C ASP A 26 23.93 19.96 -18.03
N ARG A 27 23.87 19.45 -19.26
CA ARG A 27 22.74 18.66 -19.77
C ARG A 27 22.54 17.35 -19.01
N GLN A 28 23.63 16.70 -18.62
CA GLN A 28 23.59 15.45 -17.85
C GLN A 28 23.16 15.72 -16.40
N LYS A 29 23.70 16.79 -15.78
CA LYS A 29 23.25 17.25 -14.46
C LYS A 29 21.76 17.61 -14.46
N HIS A 30 21.29 18.28 -15.51
CA HIS A 30 19.87 18.60 -15.68
C HIS A 30 19.01 17.34 -15.76
N TYR A 31 19.43 16.31 -16.51
CA TYR A 31 18.73 15.02 -16.55
C TYR A 31 18.67 14.36 -15.17
N LEU A 32 19.78 14.34 -14.43
CA LEU A 32 19.83 13.75 -13.08
C LEU A 32 18.82 14.41 -12.13
N ARG A 33 18.67 15.73 -12.19
CA ARG A 33 17.70 16.49 -11.38
C ARG A 33 16.27 16.30 -11.85
N SER A 34 16.02 16.62 -13.12
CA SER A 34 14.66 16.72 -13.66
C SER A 34 14.01 15.38 -13.95
N ARG A 35 14.80 14.35 -14.27
CA ARG A 35 14.27 13.04 -14.66
C ARG A 35 14.46 12.01 -13.57
N TRP A 36 15.70 11.78 -13.14
CA TRP A 36 15.99 10.71 -12.19
C TRP A 36 15.54 11.07 -10.76
N LEU A 37 16.01 12.19 -10.22
CA LEU A 37 15.70 12.60 -8.85
C LEU A 37 14.22 12.90 -8.68
N ASP A 38 13.59 13.62 -9.62
CA ASP A 38 12.15 13.84 -9.60
C ASP A 38 11.37 12.51 -9.54
N GLN A 39 11.76 11.52 -10.36
CA GLN A 39 11.12 10.21 -10.34
C GLN A 39 11.30 9.48 -9.01
N VAL A 40 12.50 9.52 -8.42
CA VAL A 40 12.78 8.95 -7.08
C VAL A 40 11.87 9.61 -6.04
N LEU A 41 11.81 10.94 -6.01
CA LEU A 41 11.00 11.70 -5.05
C LEU A 41 9.50 11.47 -5.24
N TRP A 42 9.04 11.38 -6.49
CA TRP A 42 7.65 11.12 -6.83
C TRP A 42 7.23 9.71 -6.39
N MET A 43 8.02 8.69 -6.76
CA MET A 43 7.71 7.31 -6.42
C MET A 43 7.83 7.07 -4.90
N GLU A 44 8.78 7.70 -4.19
CA GLU A 44 8.91 7.62 -2.72
C GLU A 44 7.65 8.16 -2.04
N GLY A 45 7.19 9.34 -2.46
CA GLY A 45 5.95 9.93 -1.93
C GLY A 45 4.72 9.07 -2.23
N ARG A 46 4.65 8.45 -3.42
CA ARG A 46 3.54 7.58 -3.79
C ARG A 46 3.56 6.24 -3.04
N ALA A 47 4.74 5.67 -2.82
CA ALA A 47 4.93 4.50 -1.98
C ALA A 47 4.48 4.78 -0.54
N GLY A 48 4.88 5.93 0.03
CA GLY A 48 4.46 6.34 1.37
C GLY A 48 2.94 6.45 1.51
N ARG A 49 2.27 7.18 0.61
CA ARG A 49 0.80 7.31 0.65
C ARG A 49 0.08 5.97 0.49
N ALA A 50 0.53 5.12 -0.44
CA ALA A 50 -0.07 3.80 -0.65
C ALA A 50 0.09 2.91 0.59
N ARG A 51 1.27 2.95 1.21
CA ARG A 51 1.55 2.26 2.48
C ARG A 51 0.59 2.70 3.57
N ASP A 52 0.46 4.01 3.78
CA ASP A 52 -0.33 4.55 4.89
C ASP A 52 -1.83 4.26 4.69
N LEU A 53 -2.35 4.37 3.46
CA LEU A 53 -3.73 3.96 3.14
C LEU A 53 -3.95 2.47 3.36
N TYR A 54 -3.01 1.63 2.89
CA TYR A 54 -3.05 0.19 3.07
C TYR A 54 -3.15 -0.20 4.54
N TYR A 55 -2.23 0.29 5.37
CA TYR A 55 -2.25 -0.04 6.80
C TYR A 55 -3.46 0.55 7.54
N ARG A 56 -3.92 1.74 7.16
CA ARG A 56 -5.13 2.33 7.78
C ARG A 56 -6.37 1.51 7.50
N LEU A 57 -6.63 1.15 6.24
CA LEU A 57 -7.78 0.32 5.86
C LEU A 57 -7.69 -1.07 6.50
N ARG A 58 -6.51 -1.69 6.43
CA ARG A 58 -6.29 -3.02 6.98
C ARG A 58 -6.48 -3.04 8.50
N LEU A 59 -5.99 -2.01 9.20
CA LEU A 59 -6.18 -1.89 10.65
C LEU A 59 -7.66 -1.72 11.01
N THR A 60 -8.40 -0.88 10.28
CA THR A 60 -9.85 -0.71 10.48
C THR A 60 -10.60 -2.03 10.29
N THR A 61 -10.24 -2.81 9.26
CA THR A 61 -10.84 -4.13 9.00
C THR A 61 -10.54 -5.14 10.11
N ILE A 62 -9.29 -5.23 10.57
CA ILE A 62 -8.89 -6.16 11.65
C ILE A 62 -9.58 -5.79 12.96
N ILE A 63 -9.49 -4.52 13.35
CA ILE A 63 -10.09 -4.04 14.61
C ILE A 63 -11.60 -4.26 14.57
N GLY A 64 -12.27 -3.86 13.50
CA GLY A 64 -13.71 -4.03 13.39
C GLY A 64 -14.14 -5.50 13.32
N GLY A 65 -13.38 -6.37 12.64
CA GLY A 65 -13.62 -7.82 12.64
C GLY A 65 -13.57 -8.47 14.03
N VAL A 66 -12.76 -7.92 14.95
CA VAL A 66 -12.71 -8.37 16.36
C VAL A 66 -13.79 -7.71 17.22
N ILE A 67 -14.09 -6.43 16.97
CA ILE A 67 -15.09 -5.68 17.76
C ILE A 67 -16.51 -6.13 17.45
N ILE A 68 -16.85 -6.45 16.20
CA ILE A 68 -18.23 -6.81 15.81
C ILE A 68 -18.75 -8.02 16.59
N PRO A 69 -18.04 -9.18 16.67
CA PRO A 69 -18.49 -10.32 17.49
C PRO A 69 -18.63 -9.97 18.97
N ALA A 70 -17.73 -9.14 19.51
CA ALA A 70 -17.78 -8.71 20.89
C ALA A 70 -18.99 -7.81 21.19
N LEU A 71 -19.31 -6.87 20.30
CA LEU A 71 -20.51 -6.02 20.40
C LEU A 71 -21.79 -6.84 20.29
N VAL A 72 -21.84 -7.77 19.34
CA VAL A 72 -23.00 -8.68 19.18
C VAL A 72 -23.16 -9.57 20.41
N SER A 73 -22.07 -10.12 20.95
CA SER A 73 -22.09 -10.90 22.20
C SER A 73 -22.54 -10.08 23.40
N LEU A 74 -22.09 -8.83 23.55
CA LEU A 74 -22.57 -7.95 24.61
C LEU A 74 -24.07 -7.62 24.47
N SER A 75 -24.55 -7.44 23.23
CA SER A 75 -25.98 -7.24 22.96
C SER A 75 -26.82 -8.47 23.33
N SER A 76 -26.32 -9.69 23.08
CA SER A 76 -27.03 -10.93 23.44
C SER A 76 -26.93 -11.28 24.92
N VAL A 77 -25.80 -11.01 25.57
CA VAL A 77 -25.62 -11.19 27.03
C VAL A 77 -26.48 -10.19 27.80
N SER A 78 -26.49 -8.91 27.41
CA SER A 78 -27.42 -7.93 27.98
C SER A 78 -28.88 -8.25 27.64
N ALA A 79 -29.14 -8.92 26.52
CA ALA A 79 -30.46 -9.48 26.20
C ALA A 79 -30.91 -10.53 27.24
N GLY A 80 -30.03 -11.48 27.56
CA GLY A 80 -30.30 -12.59 28.49
C GLY A 80 -30.25 -12.22 29.99
N ILE A 81 -29.37 -11.32 30.41
CA ILE A 81 -29.24 -10.91 31.82
C ILE A 81 -30.38 -9.98 32.26
N LEU A 82 -30.85 -9.09 31.37
CA LEU A 82 -31.94 -8.15 31.68
C LEU A 82 -33.34 -8.76 31.48
N ASN A 83 -33.46 -9.97 30.92
CA ASN A 83 -34.73 -10.69 30.79
C ASN A 83 -34.61 -12.17 31.15
N PRO A 84 -34.35 -12.51 32.43
CA PRO A 84 -34.19 -13.89 32.88
C PRO A 84 -35.53 -14.63 33.10
N GLY A 85 -36.68 -13.98 32.87
CA GLY A 85 -38.00 -14.61 32.92
C GLY A 85 -39.03 -13.79 33.69
N ASN A 86 -39.86 -13.03 32.98
CA ASN A 86 -41.32 -13.02 33.06
C ASN A 86 -41.83 -11.92 32.07
N PRO A 87 -42.76 -12.20 31.14
CA PRO A 87 -43.16 -11.24 30.09
C PRO A 87 -44.15 -10.14 30.56
N GLU A 88 -44.36 -9.95 31.87
CA GLU A 88 -45.54 -9.25 32.37
C GLU A 88 -45.23 -8.25 33.50
N ASN A 89 -44.43 -7.22 33.22
CA ASN A 89 -44.47 -5.94 33.93
C ASN A 89 -43.55 -4.90 33.27
N ASN A 90 -44.19 -3.81 32.86
CA ASN A 90 -43.70 -2.75 32.01
C ASN A 90 -43.00 -1.64 32.78
N GLU A 91 -41.80 -1.88 33.30
CA GLU A 91 -40.85 -0.79 33.58
C GLU A 91 -39.54 -1.05 32.84
N THR A 92 -39.63 -1.12 31.51
CA THR A 92 -38.53 -1.49 30.60
C THR A 92 -38.28 -0.41 29.55
N THR A 93 -38.48 0.86 29.87
CA THR A 93 -38.34 1.93 28.86
C THR A 93 -36.88 2.36 28.68
N SER A 94 -36.04 2.30 29.71
CA SER A 94 -34.63 2.73 29.66
C SER A 94 -33.67 1.69 29.06
N SER A 95 -33.96 0.39 29.15
CA SER A 95 -33.12 -0.69 28.59
C SER A 95 -33.34 -0.93 27.09
N LEU A 96 -34.47 -0.48 26.52
CA LEU A 96 -34.74 -0.48 25.08
C LEU A 96 -33.76 0.43 24.32
N TYR A 97 -33.54 1.66 24.80
CA TYR A 97 -32.65 2.62 24.12
C TYR A 97 -31.20 2.16 24.07
N ILE A 98 -30.68 1.57 25.15
CA ILE A 98 -29.28 1.09 25.19
C ILE A 98 -29.10 -0.12 24.27
N ARG A 99 -30.08 -1.03 24.20
CA ARG A 99 -30.05 -2.19 23.30
C ARG A 99 -30.07 -1.76 21.83
N ASP A 100 -31.00 -0.89 21.45
CA ASP A 100 -31.09 -0.37 20.08
C ASP A 100 -29.82 0.38 19.69
N ALA A 101 -29.27 1.21 20.58
CA ALA A 101 -28.02 1.93 20.32
C ALA A 101 -26.84 0.98 20.06
N ILE A 102 -26.69 -0.09 20.85
CA ILE A 102 -25.62 -1.08 20.66
C ILE A 102 -25.83 -1.84 19.34
N SER A 103 -27.05 -2.28 19.03
CA SER A 103 -27.35 -3.00 17.80
C SER A 103 -27.10 -2.14 16.55
N TRP A 104 -27.54 -0.88 16.55
CA TRP A 104 -27.26 0.06 15.45
C TRP A 104 -25.76 0.37 15.32
N SER A 105 -25.03 0.45 16.44
CA SER A 105 -23.57 0.65 16.40
C SER A 105 -22.84 -0.53 15.75
N ALA A 106 -23.26 -1.76 16.06
CA ALA A 106 -22.68 -2.97 15.47
C ALA A 106 -22.94 -3.04 13.96
N PHE A 107 -24.15 -2.66 13.53
CA PHE A 107 -24.51 -2.60 12.11
C PHE A 107 -23.71 -1.53 11.35
N VAL A 108 -23.58 -0.32 11.90
CA VAL A 108 -22.77 0.73 11.27
C VAL A 108 -21.30 0.30 11.18
N LEU A 109 -20.78 -0.30 12.25
CA LEU A 109 -19.41 -0.79 12.28
C LEU A 109 -19.17 -1.92 11.27
N SER A 110 -20.12 -2.84 11.09
CA SER A 110 -20.02 -3.89 10.08
C SER A 110 -19.95 -3.35 8.66
N GLN A 111 -20.74 -2.32 8.35
CA GLN A 111 -20.68 -1.69 7.03
C GLN A 111 -19.36 -0.95 6.81
N VAL A 112 -18.83 -0.26 7.83
CA VAL A 112 -17.51 0.38 7.73
C VAL A 112 -16.41 -0.65 7.46
N VAL A 113 -16.43 -1.80 8.15
CA VAL A 113 -15.48 -2.90 7.94
C VAL A 113 -15.61 -3.47 6.53
N ALA A 114 -16.83 -3.77 6.09
CA ALA A 114 -17.08 -4.34 4.76
C ALA A 114 -16.63 -3.39 3.64
N ILE A 115 -16.94 -2.10 3.76
CA ILE A 115 -16.49 -1.07 2.79
C ILE A 115 -14.97 -0.93 2.83
N SER A 116 -14.34 -0.95 4.01
CA SER A 116 -12.89 -0.88 4.15
C SER A 116 -12.20 -2.06 3.46
N ALA A 117 -12.67 -3.28 3.70
CA ALA A 117 -12.15 -4.49 3.07
C ALA A 117 -12.35 -4.49 1.55
N ALA A 118 -13.55 -4.13 1.07
CA ALA A 118 -13.84 -4.02 -0.35
C ALA A 118 -12.96 -2.96 -1.03
N THR A 119 -12.74 -1.81 -0.37
CA THR A 119 -11.86 -0.74 -0.86
C THR A 119 -10.41 -1.20 -0.92
N GLU A 120 -9.91 -1.89 0.10
CA GLU A 120 -8.56 -2.46 0.12
C GLU A 120 -8.34 -3.42 -1.07
N GLN A 121 -9.31 -4.30 -1.32
CA GLN A 121 -9.26 -5.28 -2.40
C GLN A 121 -9.44 -4.66 -3.79
N PHE A 122 -10.26 -3.62 -3.92
CA PHE A 122 -10.47 -2.94 -5.21
C PHE A 122 -9.23 -2.14 -5.63
N PHE A 123 -8.59 -1.42 -4.71
CA PHE A 123 -7.48 -0.53 -5.05
C PHE A 123 -6.10 -1.22 -5.01
N ASN A 124 -6.00 -2.44 -4.47
CA ASN A 124 -4.74 -3.18 -4.33
C ASN A 124 -3.60 -2.32 -3.74
N TYR A 125 -3.91 -1.51 -2.71
CA TYR A 125 -2.93 -0.56 -2.14
C TYR A 125 -1.65 -1.25 -1.65
N GLY A 126 -1.75 -2.49 -1.18
CA GLY A 126 -0.60 -3.29 -0.78
C GLY A 126 0.35 -3.61 -1.94
N ASP A 127 -0.19 -3.99 -3.09
CA ASP A 127 0.61 -4.29 -4.29
C ASP A 127 1.21 -3.00 -4.86
N ARG A 128 0.44 -1.92 -4.92
CA ARG A 128 0.91 -0.59 -5.34
C ARG A 128 2.07 -0.11 -4.48
N TRP A 129 1.95 -0.21 -3.15
CA TRP A 129 3.02 0.17 -2.23
C TRP A 129 4.29 -0.64 -2.49
N ARG A 130 4.18 -1.98 -2.56
CA ARG A 130 5.33 -2.86 -2.80
C ARG A 130 5.98 -2.59 -4.15
N ASN A 131 5.18 -2.34 -5.19
CA ASN A 131 5.70 -2.02 -6.52
C ASN A 131 6.46 -0.69 -6.50
N TYR A 132 5.83 0.41 -6.06
CA TYR A 132 6.52 1.70 -5.99
C TYR A 132 7.74 1.66 -5.08
N ARG A 133 7.68 0.96 -3.94
CA ARG A 133 8.83 0.80 -3.05
C ARG A 133 9.98 0.10 -3.77
N ARG A 134 9.71 -1.01 -4.47
CA ARG A 134 10.74 -1.72 -5.24
C ARG A 134 11.36 -0.84 -6.32
N SER A 135 10.53 -0.14 -7.09
CA SER A 135 11.01 0.76 -8.17
C SER A 135 11.87 1.89 -7.61
N VAL A 136 11.47 2.51 -6.49
CA VAL A 136 12.27 3.56 -5.82
C VAL A 136 13.61 3.04 -5.33
N GLU A 137 13.61 1.91 -4.62
CA GLU A 137 14.86 1.35 -4.07
C GLU A 137 15.80 0.90 -5.20
N SER A 138 15.25 0.43 -6.32
CA SER A 138 16.04 0.15 -7.54
C SER A 138 16.64 1.43 -8.14
N LEU A 139 15.85 2.50 -8.29
CA LEU A 139 16.35 3.80 -8.77
C LEU A 139 17.44 4.40 -7.87
N LYS A 140 17.26 4.32 -6.54
CA LYS A 140 18.28 4.75 -5.55
C LYS A 140 19.55 3.92 -5.70
N THR A 141 19.41 2.61 -5.84
CA THR A 141 20.55 1.69 -6.03
C THR A 141 21.31 2.04 -7.31
N GLN A 142 20.62 2.30 -8.42
CA GLN A 142 21.25 2.76 -9.66
C GLN A 142 21.99 4.08 -9.47
N GLY A 143 21.41 5.03 -8.73
CA GLY A 143 22.08 6.29 -8.38
C GLY A 143 23.39 6.04 -7.64
N TRP A 144 23.35 5.30 -6.53
CA TRP A 144 24.55 4.97 -5.73
C TRP A 144 25.60 4.20 -6.54
N GLN A 145 25.17 3.24 -7.35
CA GLN A 145 26.09 2.49 -8.20
C GLN A 145 26.78 3.40 -9.22
N PHE A 146 26.05 4.32 -9.83
CA PHE A 146 26.60 5.30 -10.76
C PHE A 146 27.59 6.25 -10.07
N PHE A 147 27.23 6.82 -8.91
CA PHE A 147 28.12 7.74 -8.19
C PHE A 147 29.43 7.10 -7.78
N GLN A 148 29.40 5.82 -7.40
CA GLN A 148 30.60 5.09 -6.99
C GLN A 148 31.32 4.40 -8.17
N LEU A 149 30.83 4.54 -9.41
CA LEU A 149 31.29 3.77 -10.58
C LEU A 149 31.39 2.27 -10.26
N SER A 150 30.36 1.75 -9.61
CA SER A 150 30.30 0.36 -9.13
C SER A 150 29.21 -0.44 -9.85
N GLY A 151 29.19 -1.76 -9.62
CA GLY A 151 28.24 -2.66 -10.27
C GLY A 151 28.34 -2.58 -11.81
N PRO A 152 27.25 -2.29 -12.52
CA PRO A 152 27.26 -2.21 -13.99
C PRO A 152 28.10 -1.06 -14.55
N TYR A 153 28.56 -0.14 -13.69
CA TYR A 153 29.37 1.02 -14.10
C TYR A 153 30.87 0.84 -13.89
N LEU A 154 31.32 -0.30 -13.34
CA LEU A 154 32.74 -0.62 -13.13
C LEU A 154 33.64 -0.47 -14.38
N PRO A 155 33.19 -0.77 -15.60
CA PRO A 155 34.05 -0.66 -16.78
C PRO A 155 34.38 0.79 -17.19
N PHE A 156 33.64 1.79 -16.71
CA PHE A 156 33.80 3.18 -17.11
C PHE A 156 34.80 3.90 -16.21
N LYS A 157 35.58 4.82 -16.79
CA LYS A 157 36.58 5.59 -16.03
C LYS A 157 36.02 6.88 -15.45
N THR A 158 34.97 7.41 -16.09
CA THR A 158 34.34 8.68 -15.70
C THR A 158 32.83 8.53 -15.65
N HIS A 159 32.18 9.36 -14.84
CA HIS A 159 30.71 9.44 -14.79
C HIS A 159 30.12 9.90 -16.11
N GLU A 160 30.85 10.70 -16.89
CA GLU A 160 30.41 11.13 -18.21
C GLU A 160 30.25 9.93 -19.18
N GLU A 161 31.23 9.02 -19.20
CA GLU A 161 31.18 7.79 -20.00
C GLU A 161 30.06 6.86 -19.53
N ALA A 162 29.89 6.71 -18.22
CA ALA A 162 28.86 5.86 -17.62
C ALA A 162 27.43 6.42 -17.77
N PHE A 163 27.27 7.71 -18.06
CA PHE A 163 25.98 8.41 -18.01
C PHE A 163 24.95 7.79 -18.94
N ASN A 164 25.32 7.43 -20.17
CA ASN A 164 24.36 6.86 -21.13
C ASN A 164 23.83 5.50 -20.66
N THR A 165 24.71 4.67 -20.10
CA THR A 165 24.32 3.40 -19.47
C THR A 165 23.38 3.66 -18.30
N PHE A 166 23.68 4.64 -17.45
CA PHE A 166 22.85 5.00 -16.31
C PHE A 166 21.46 5.48 -16.75
N ALA A 167 21.40 6.41 -17.71
CA ALA A 167 20.14 6.90 -18.25
C ALA A 167 19.30 5.76 -18.83
N SER A 168 19.92 4.84 -19.56
CA SER A 168 19.22 3.66 -20.09
C SER A 168 18.67 2.76 -18.99
N GLN A 169 19.43 2.50 -17.92
CA GLN A 169 18.98 1.67 -16.80
C GLN A 169 17.82 2.32 -16.04
N VAL A 170 17.89 3.65 -15.84
CA VAL A 170 16.82 4.43 -15.23
C VAL A 170 15.55 4.35 -16.08
N GLU A 171 15.64 4.57 -17.38
CA GLU A 171 14.47 4.51 -18.27
C GLU A 171 13.89 3.09 -18.35
N GLN A 172 14.72 2.04 -18.32
CA GLN A 172 14.24 0.66 -18.25
C GLN A 172 13.42 0.40 -16.97
N ILE A 173 13.89 0.84 -15.80
CA ILE A 173 13.14 0.71 -14.54
C ILE A 173 11.79 1.44 -14.64
N ILE A 174 11.78 2.63 -15.23
CA ILE A 174 10.56 3.44 -15.35
C ILE A 174 9.59 2.83 -16.36
N GLN A 175 10.08 2.35 -17.50
CA GLN A 175 9.26 1.65 -18.51
C GLN A 175 8.65 0.37 -17.94
N GLN A 176 9.45 -0.43 -17.24
CA GLN A 176 8.99 -1.65 -16.59
C GLN A 176 7.89 -1.35 -15.56
N ASP A 177 8.01 -0.26 -14.79
CA ASP A 177 6.96 0.17 -13.85
C ASP A 177 5.65 0.48 -14.60
N VAL A 178 5.71 1.23 -15.70
CA VAL A 178 4.53 1.57 -16.53
C VAL A 178 3.87 0.32 -17.14
N GLU A 179 4.67 -0.61 -17.66
CA GLU A 179 4.17 -1.85 -18.27
C GLU A 179 3.48 -2.76 -17.25
N ILE A 180 4.04 -2.90 -16.05
CA ILE A 180 3.41 -3.63 -14.94
C ILE A 180 2.06 -3.00 -14.59
N TYR A 181 1.97 -1.66 -14.56
CA TYR A 181 0.72 -0.96 -14.30
C TYR A 181 -0.32 -1.12 -15.42
N ALA A 182 0.07 -1.10 -16.69
CA ALA A 182 -0.87 -1.24 -17.81
C ALA A 182 -1.44 -2.67 -17.93
N THR A 183 -0.62 -3.68 -17.65
CA THR A 183 -1.00 -5.10 -17.80
C THR A 183 -1.78 -5.64 -16.60
N GLN A 184 -1.43 -5.25 -15.37
CA GLN A 184 -2.08 -5.77 -14.16
C GLN A 184 -3.40 -5.06 -13.79
N ILE A 185 -3.65 -3.84 -14.29
CA ILE A 185 -4.93 -3.15 -14.08
C ILE A 185 -6.01 -3.63 -15.09
N THR A 186 -5.59 -4.22 -16.22
CA THR A 186 -6.51 -4.65 -17.29
C THR A 186 -6.93 -6.12 -17.18
N GLN A 187 -6.21 -6.95 -16.42
CA GLN A 187 -6.67 -8.30 -16.12
C GLN A 187 -7.32 -8.34 -14.73
N PRO A 188 -8.67 -8.44 -14.62
CA PRO A 188 -9.27 -8.83 -13.36
C PRO A 188 -8.68 -10.18 -13.01
N LYS A 189 -8.08 -10.28 -11.82
CA LYS A 189 -7.61 -11.54 -11.25
C LYS A 189 -8.82 -12.48 -11.24
N GLY A 190 -8.86 -13.37 -12.23
CA GLY A 190 -9.85 -14.42 -12.32
C GLY A 190 -9.78 -15.22 -11.02
N ARG A 191 -10.95 -15.51 -10.46
CA ARG A 191 -11.10 -16.56 -9.46
C ARG A 191 -10.49 -17.83 -10.04
N ASP A 192 -9.35 -18.22 -9.51
CA ASP A 192 -8.99 -19.64 -9.48
C ASP A 192 -9.70 -20.20 -8.26
N ASP A 193 -11.00 -20.49 -8.42
CA ASP A 193 -11.73 -21.46 -7.62
C ASP A 193 -12.72 -22.14 -8.58
N ASP A 194 -12.74 -23.47 -8.50
CA ASP A 194 -13.58 -24.45 -9.22
C ASP A 194 -12.98 -25.02 -10.52
N ASP A 195 -12.12 -26.04 -10.36
CA ASP A 195 -12.41 -27.31 -11.04
C ASP A 195 -12.01 -28.53 -10.18
N ASP A 196 -13.03 -29.34 -9.92
CA ASP A 196 -13.06 -30.75 -9.57
C ASP A 196 -12.58 -31.28 -8.21
N SER A 197 -13.53 -31.22 -7.28
CA SER A 197 -13.99 -32.39 -6.55
C SER A 197 -14.22 -33.61 -7.47
N ALA A 198 -13.19 -34.39 -7.74
CA ALA A 198 -13.32 -35.76 -8.25
C ALA A 198 -12.75 -36.74 -7.22
N SER A 199 -13.64 -37.27 -6.38
CA SER A 199 -13.39 -38.46 -5.58
C SER A 199 -13.16 -39.65 -6.52
N PRO A 200 -12.03 -40.38 -6.45
CA PRO A 200 -11.97 -41.73 -6.98
C PRO A 200 -12.47 -42.67 -5.88
N SER A 201 -13.71 -43.11 -6.03
CA SER A 201 -14.15 -44.39 -5.47
C SER A 201 -13.19 -45.50 -5.92
N ASP A 202 -12.62 -46.22 -4.96
CA ASP A 202 -11.92 -47.48 -5.19
C ASP A 202 -12.82 -48.47 -5.97
N PRO A 203 -12.26 -49.22 -6.92
CA PRO A 203 -12.77 -50.54 -7.23
C PRO A 203 -11.69 -51.63 -7.06
N VAL A 204 -12.04 -52.55 -6.15
CA VAL A 204 -11.60 -53.96 -5.96
C VAL A 204 -10.22 -54.21 -5.38
#